data_AF-A0A0Q8PN56-F1
#
_entry.id   AF-A0A0Q8PN56-F1
#
_cell.length_a   1.000
_cell.length_b   1.000
_cell.length_c   1.000
_cell.angle_alpha   90.00
_cell.angle_beta   90.00
_cell.angle_gamma   90.00
#
_symmetry.space_group_name_H-M   'P 1'
#
loop_
_entity.id
_entity.type
_entity.pdbx_description
1 polymer ?
#
loop_
_entity_poly.entity_id
_entity_poly.type
_entity_poly.pdbx_seq_one_letter_code
_entity_poly.pdbx_strand_id
1 'polypeptide(L)'
;MDIRELPDLTPTQVVELVDALLSNADTLLATALTVLEQGQVPLARSLSILGMEESGKAIAVHERRVQMTRAPDGEPFRCEALDRLWGSHHRKLEKVHDFLVEELYWFGTEPSDPTVNAAYLGTIRTWSKKQDRLKMRGFYVELSKSGEVMAPTDVVDEATLFDVISRVHQIGWQLRLGEHIEGKRQDEQEAGTPPVTNDDMGLFDRTLDATDDPELTRIMREVEEQMRRGTPGVPLNNAAYRFNPPGVDRSAFRNLDKPGYEAETRELIRLRESFDRDQCPKAD
;
A
#
# COMPACT_ATOMS: atom_id res chain seq x y z
N MET A 1 6.85 28.24 -1.76
CA MET A 1 7.78 27.86 -2.84
C MET A 1 7.40 26.44 -3.21
N ASP A 2 6.75 26.22 -4.35
CA ASP A 2 6.32 24.88 -4.76
C ASP A 2 7.55 24.03 -5.08
N ILE A 3 7.76 22.99 -4.28
CA ILE A 3 8.76 21.97 -4.56
C ILE A 3 8.28 21.20 -5.79
N ARG A 4 8.73 21.62 -6.97
CA ARG A 4 8.46 20.90 -8.25
C ARG A 4 9.25 19.61 -8.36
N GLU A 5 10.30 19.46 -7.56
CA GLU A 5 11.26 18.36 -7.59
C GLU A 5 11.68 18.01 -6.17
N LEU A 6 11.66 16.72 -5.82
CA LEU A 6 12.04 16.28 -4.48
C LEU A 6 13.53 16.59 -4.24
N PRO A 7 13.95 17.05 -3.05
CA PRO A 7 15.35 16.96 -2.68
C PRO A 7 15.77 15.48 -2.62
N ASP A 8 17.07 15.21 -2.78
CA ASP A 8 17.55 13.88 -2.46
C ASP A 8 17.42 13.62 -0.95
N LEU A 9 16.95 12.43 -0.59
CA LEU A 9 16.55 12.10 0.77
C LEU A 9 17.46 11.02 1.34
N THR A 10 17.91 11.22 2.56
CA THR A 10 18.55 10.16 3.34
C THR A 10 17.54 9.06 3.72
N PRO A 11 17.98 7.84 4.04
CA PRO A 11 17.08 6.77 4.48
C PRO A 11 16.16 7.15 5.64
N THR A 12 16.66 7.89 6.64
CA THR A 12 15.85 8.37 7.76
C THR A 12 14.76 9.34 7.29
N GLN A 13 15.12 10.29 6.42
CA GLN A 13 14.16 11.25 5.86
C GLN A 13 13.09 10.58 4.98
N VAL A 14 13.43 9.48 4.31
CA VAL A 14 12.45 8.67 3.56
C VAL A 14 11.41 8.08 4.51
N VAL A 15 11.83 7.52 5.65
CA VAL A 15 10.90 6.97 6.65
C VAL A 15 10.03 8.07 7.24
N GLU A 16 10.63 9.19 7.65
CA GLU A 16 9.90 10.35 8.18
C GLU A 16 8.88 10.89 7.16
N LEU A 17 9.26 10.96 5.88
CA LEU A 17 8.36 11.39 4.82
C LEU A 17 7.18 10.44 4.66
N VAL A 18 7.40 9.13 4.61
CA VAL A 18 6.31 8.14 4.49
C VAL A 18 5.36 8.26 5.68
N ASP A 19 5.89 8.32 6.90
CA ASP A 19 5.10 8.43 8.13
C ASP A 19 4.24 9.71 8.12
N ALA A 20 4.81 10.85 7.71
CA ALA A 20 4.10 12.12 7.59
C ALA A 20 3.02 12.09 6.49
N LEU A 21 3.30 11.47 5.34
CA LEU A 21 2.34 11.33 4.24
C LEU A 21 1.14 10.47 4.67
N LEU A 22 1.40 9.33 5.34
CA LEU A 22 0.36 8.44 5.83
C LEU A 22 -0.50 9.09 6.91
N SER A 23 0.13 9.77 7.87
CA SER A 23 -0.59 10.49 8.94
C SER A 23 -1.48 11.61 8.38
N ASN A 24 -0.97 12.36 7.39
CA ASN A 24 -1.75 13.41 6.75
C ASN A 24 -2.90 12.84 5.89
N ALA A 25 -2.65 11.74 5.15
CA ALA A 25 -3.68 11.05 4.40
C ALA A 25 -4.82 10.56 5.31
N ASP A 26 -4.49 9.92 6.43
CA ASP A 26 -5.45 9.48 7.45
C ASP A 26 -6.30 10.64 7.97
N THR A 27 -5.64 11.73 8.39
CA THR A 27 -6.31 12.93 8.89
C THR A 27 -7.30 13.49 7.86
N LEU A 28 -6.87 13.60 6.60
CA LEU A 28 -7.71 14.13 5.51
C LEU A 28 -8.92 13.22 5.23
N LEU A 29 -8.73 11.90 5.20
CA LEU A 29 -9.79 10.92 4.94
C LEU A 29 -10.75 10.79 6.11
N ALA A 30 -10.27 10.81 7.35
CA ALA A 30 -11.11 10.82 8.55
C ALA A 30 -11.95 12.10 8.64
N THR A 31 -11.34 13.25 8.31
CA THR A 31 -12.07 14.51 8.21
C THR A 31 -13.10 14.45 7.09
N ALA A 32 -12.76 13.87 5.94
CA ALA A 32 -13.69 13.68 4.82
C ALA A 32 -14.92 12.86 5.22
N LEU A 33 -14.77 11.78 5.99
CA LEU A 33 -15.89 11.00 6.53
C LEU A 33 -16.75 11.85 7.48
N THR A 34 -16.12 12.55 8.42
CA THR A 34 -16.83 13.38 9.41
C THR A 34 -17.70 14.44 8.72
N VAL A 35 -17.17 15.12 7.70
CA VAL A 35 -17.96 16.15 6.97
C VAL A 35 -18.98 15.51 6.03
N LEU A 36 -18.74 14.29 5.55
CA LEU A 36 -19.72 13.52 4.77
C LEU A 36 -20.95 13.18 5.61
N GLU A 37 -20.75 12.72 6.85
CA GLU A 37 -21.82 12.43 7.83
C GLU A 37 -22.67 13.66 8.16
N GLN A 38 -22.11 14.87 8.00
CA GLN A 38 -22.81 16.14 8.15
C GLN A 38 -23.53 16.60 6.87
N GLY A 39 -23.55 15.77 5.81
CA GLY A 39 -24.16 16.06 4.52
C GLY A 39 -23.34 17.00 3.63
N GLN A 40 -22.09 17.33 3.99
CA GLN A 40 -21.24 18.24 3.20
C GLN A 40 -20.49 17.49 2.09
N VAL A 41 -21.23 16.86 1.18
CA VAL A 41 -20.70 15.94 0.15
C VAL A 41 -19.57 16.56 -0.70
N PRO A 42 -19.65 17.80 -1.19
CA PRO A 42 -18.58 18.36 -2.03
C PRO A 42 -17.30 18.70 -1.26
N LEU A 43 -17.42 19.10 0.01
CA LEU A 43 -16.26 19.29 0.90
C LEU A 43 -15.61 17.94 1.20
N ALA A 44 -16.40 16.92 1.55
CA ALA A 44 -15.94 15.55 1.75
C ALA A 44 -15.15 15.04 0.54
N ARG A 45 -15.68 15.22 -0.68
CA ARG A 45 -14.99 14.83 -1.92
C ARG A 45 -13.65 15.52 -2.08
N SER A 46 -13.59 16.81 -1.78
CA SER A 46 -12.37 17.60 -1.95
C SER A 46 -11.28 17.18 -0.96
N LEU A 47 -11.64 16.92 0.29
CA LEU A 47 -10.75 16.33 1.29
C LEU A 47 -10.30 14.92 0.93
N SER A 48 -11.20 14.12 0.35
CA SER A 48 -10.88 12.77 -0.12
C SER A 48 -9.83 12.80 -1.24
N ILE A 49 -9.98 13.71 -2.21
CA ILE A 49 -8.99 13.91 -3.27
C ILE A 49 -7.64 14.31 -2.68
N LEU A 50 -7.61 15.21 -1.70
CA LEU A 50 -6.36 15.59 -1.01
C LEU A 50 -5.73 14.40 -0.28
N GLY A 51 -6.52 13.61 0.45
CA GLY A 51 -6.05 12.39 1.11
C GLY A 51 -5.44 11.40 0.11
N MET A 52 -6.10 11.21 -1.04
CA MET A 52 -5.57 10.39 -2.14
C MET A 52 -4.27 10.93 -2.72
N GLU A 53 -4.09 12.25 -2.83
CA GLU A 53 -2.83 12.82 -3.29
C GLU A 53 -1.66 12.47 -2.34
N GLU A 54 -1.91 12.47 -1.03
CA GLU A 54 -0.91 12.07 -0.02
C GLU A 54 -0.66 10.55 -0.03
N SER A 55 -1.72 9.73 -0.12
CA SER A 55 -1.58 8.28 -0.29
C SER A 55 -0.78 7.91 -1.55
N GLY A 56 -1.04 8.60 -2.68
CA GLY A 56 -0.31 8.38 -3.93
C GLY A 56 1.18 8.68 -3.83
N LYS A 57 1.55 9.70 -3.05
CA LYS A 57 2.97 9.99 -2.73
C LYS A 57 3.55 8.88 -1.86
N ALA A 58 2.84 8.44 -0.83
CA ALA A 58 3.31 7.39 0.08
C ALA A 58 3.59 6.08 -0.67
N ILE A 59 2.67 5.68 -1.57
CA ILE A 59 2.85 4.51 -2.44
C ILE A 59 4.12 4.65 -3.29
N ALA A 60 4.30 5.81 -3.94
CA ALA A 60 5.45 6.01 -4.83
C ALA A 60 6.79 5.98 -4.07
N VAL A 61 6.84 6.55 -2.87
CA VAL A 61 8.03 6.50 -2.01
C VAL A 61 8.30 5.07 -1.54
N HIS A 62 7.25 4.31 -1.17
CA HIS A 62 7.36 2.90 -0.81
C HIS A 62 7.95 2.05 -1.95
N GLU A 63 7.39 2.16 -3.16
CA GLU A 63 7.90 1.44 -4.33
C GLU A 63 9.36 1.81 -4.63
N ARG A 64 9.72 3.10 -4.55
CA ARG A 64 11.11 3.52 -4.75
C ARG A 64 12.03 2.91 -3.69
N ARG A 65 11.60 2.86 -2.43
CA ARG A 65 12.35 2.23 -1.34
C ARG A 65 12.57 0.73 -1.57
N VAL A 66 11.58 0.02 -2.10
CA VAL A 66 11.76 -1.38 -2.56
C VAL A 66 12.86 -1.45 -3.62
N GLN A 67 12.79 -0.60 -4.65
CA GLN A 67 13.75 -0.58 -5.76
C GLN A 67 15.18 -0.25 -5.32
N MET A 68 15.37 0.64 -4.34
CA MET A 68 16.70 1.06 -3.86
C MET A 68 17.58 -0.12 -3.46
N THR A 69 17.01 -1.18 -2.91
CA THR A 69 17.77 -2.37 -2.49
C THR A 69 18.40 -3.14 -3.66
N ARG A 70 17.94 -2.90 -4.90
CA ARG A 70 18.43 -3.51 -6.15
C ARG A 70 19.08 -2.50 -7.09
N ALA A 71 18.88 -1.20 -6.86
CA ALA A 71 19.53 -0.14 -7.61
C ALA A 71 21.05 -0.20 -7.45
N PRO A 72 21.85 0.27 -8.42
CA PRO A 72 23.28 0.51 -8.25
C PRO A 72 23.66 1.17 -6.91
N ASP A 73 24.82 0.80 -6.37
CA ASP A 73 25.35 1.37 -5.13
C ASP A 73 25.51 2.89 -5.25
N GLY A 74 24.99 3.62 -4.25
CA GLY A 74 25.09 5.07 -4.19
C GLY A 74 24.12 5.81 -5.11
N GLU A 75 23.16 5.12 -5.74
CA GLU A 75 22.09 5.79 -6.48
C GLU A 75 21.29 6.71 -5.53
N PRO A 76 20.99 7.96 -5.92
CA PRO A 76 20.15 8.84 -5.13
C PRO A 76 18.73 8.28 -4.98
N PHE A 77 18.08 8.57 -3.85
CA PHE A 77 16.69 8.15 -3.66
C PHE A 77 15.77 8.86 -4.65
N ARG A 78 16.02 10.16 -4.87
CA ARG A 78 15.32 10.97 -5.86
C ARG A 78 15.51 10.38 -7.27
N CYS A 79 14.42 10.27 -8.03
CA CYS A 79 14.47 9.88 -9.43
C CYS A 79 13.41 10.63 -10.27
N GLU A 80 13.56 10.59 -11.59
CA GLU A 80 12.66 11.28 -12.53
C GLU A 80 11.19 10.82 -12.40
N ALA A 81 10.97 9.55 -12.04
CA ALA A 81 9.62 9.04 -11.79
C ALA A 81 8.95 9.71 -10.58
N LEU A 82 9.70 9.92 -9.49
CA LEU A 82 9.22 10.65 -8.32
C LEU A 82 8.98 12.12 -8.63
N ASP A 83 9.88 12.78 -9.36
CA ASP A 83 9.72 14.20 -9.73
C ASP A 83 8.44 14.42 -10.56
N ARG A 84 8.20 13.55 -11.57
CA ARG A 84 6.97 13.61 -12.37
C ARG A 84 5.72 13.36 -11.54
N LEU A 85 5.77 12.45 -10.57
CA LEU A 85 4.65 12.19 -9.67
C LEU A 85 4.40 13.39 -8.74
N TRP A 86 5.44 13.98 -8.17
CA TRP A 86 5.32 15.14 -7.28
C TRP A 86 4.67 16.34 -7.97
N GLY A 87 5.07 16.60 -9.21
CA GLY A 87 4.57 17.70 -10.04
C GLY A 87 3.18 17.49 -10.64
N SER A 88 2.53 16.33 -10.44
CA SER A 88 1.25 16.02 -11.08
C SER A 88 0.25 15.42 -10.11
N HIS A 89 -0.82 16.17 -9.79
CA HIS A 89 -1.96 15.65 -9.03
C HIS A 89 -2.56 14.41 -9.72
N HIS A 90 -2.63 14.42 -11.07
CA HIS A 90 -3.23 13.34 -11.84
C HIS A 90 -2.50 12.02 -11.62
N ARG A 91 -1.17 12.06 -11.67
CA ARG A 91 -0.31 10.89 -11.46
C ARG A 91 -0.40 10.35 -10.03
N LYS A 92 -0.65 11.20 -9.03
CA LYS A 92 -0.85 10.75 -7.64
C LYS A 92 -2.14 9.94 -7.51
N LEU A 93 -3.24 10.41 -8.12
CA LEU A 93 -4.51 9.69 -8.12
C LEU A 93 -4.47 8.43 -8.99
N GLU A 94 -3.79 8.48 -10.13
CA GLU A 94 -3.51 7.29 -10.95
C GLU A 94 -2.70 6.26 -10.17
N LYS A 95 -1.68 6.69 -9.42
CA LYS A 95 -0.91 5.80 -8.55
C LYS A 95 -1.78 5.12 -7.48
N VAL A 96 -2.71 5.84 -6.87
CA VAL A 96 -3.69 5.24 -5.94
C VAL A 96 -4.59 4.24 -6.63
N HIS A 97 -5.12 4.59 -7.81
CA HIS A 97 -5.95 3.69 -8.59
C HIS A 97 -5.22 2.39 -8.90
N ASP A 98 -4.02 2.47 -9.47
CA ASP A 98 -3.27 1.30 -9.91
C ASP A 98 -2.87 0.42 -8.71
N PHE A 99 -2.50 1.04 -7.59
CA PHE A 99 -2.20 0.31 -6.35
C PHE A 99 -3.41 -0.48 -5.82
N LEU A 100 -4.61 0.12 -5.86
CA LEU A 100 -5.85 -0.53 -5.45
C LEU A 100 -6.42 -1.50 -6.49
N VAL A 101 -5.99 -1.43 -7.75
CA VAL A 101 -6.33 -2.43 -8.76
C VAL A 101 -5.50 -3.68 -8.50
N GLU A 102 -4.18 -3.53 -8.41
CA GLU A 102 -3.26 -4.65 -8.25
C GLU A 102 -3.31 -5.25 -6.83
N GLU A 103 -3.59 -4.43 -5.81
CA GLU A 103 -3.57 -4.79 -4.38
C GLU A 103 -2.40 -5.74 -4.03
N LEU A 104 -1.18 -5.32 -4.37
CA LEU A 104 0.04 -6.14 -4.19
C LEU A 104 0.25 -6.65 -2.75
N TYR A 105 -0.34 -5.95 -1.78
CA TYR A 105 -0.33 -6.30 -0.36
C TYR A 105 -1.74 -6.64 0.13
N TRP A 106 -2.41 -7.51 -0.62
CA TRP A 106 -3.74 -8.04 -0.34
C TRP A 106 -3.76 -8.89 0.95
N PHE A 107 -4.84 -8.76 1.72
CA PHE A 107 -5.03 -9.40 3.03
C PHE A 107 -6.21 -10.37 3.07
N GLY A 108 -6.90 -10.61 1.95
CA GLY A 108 -7.98 -11.59 1.86
C GLY A 108 -7.47 -13.03 1.71
N THR A 109 -8.39 -13.98 1.83
CA THR A 109 -8.09 -15.43 1.79
C THR A 109 -7.89 -15.98 0.39
N GLU A 110 -8.48 -15.33 -0.61
CA GLU A 110 -8.31 -15.64 -2.04
C GLU A 110 -7.31 -14.67 -2.67
N PRO A 111 -6.70 -14.96 -3.83
CA PRO A 111 -5.88 -13.97 -4.53
C PRO A 111 -6.69 -12.70 -4.87
N SER A 112 -6.02 -11.54 -4.86
CA SER A 112 -6.62 -10.31 -5.41
C SER A 112 -7.00 -10.52 -6.87
N ASP A 113 -8.17 -10.00 -7.27
CA ASP A 113 -8.64 -9.99 -8.66
C ASP A 113 -8.62 -8.55 -9.21
N PRO A 114 -7.60 -8.21 -10.03
CA PRO A 114 -7.49 -6.87 -10.61
C PRO A 114 -8.67 -6.47 -11.50
N THR A 115 -9.34 -7.44 -12.14
CA THR A 115 -10.48 -7.17 -13.01
C THR A 115 -11.68 -6.74 -12.18
N VAL A 116 -11.93 -7.45 -11.09
CA VAL A 116 -12.99 -7.10 -10.12
C VAL A 116 -12.67 -5.75 -9.50
N ASN A 117 -11.45 -5.55 -9.01
CA ASN A 117 -11.03 -4.29 -8.39
C ASN A 117 -11.21 -3.09 -9.34
N ALA A 118 -10.76 -3.21 -10.59
CA ALA A 118 -10.88 -2.14 -11.59
C ALA A 118 -12.34 -1.76 -11.90
N ALA A 119 -13.28 -2.71 -11.85
CA ALA A 119 -14.69 -2.45 -12.11
C ALA A 119 -15.32 -1.50 -11.07
N TYR A 120 -14.90 -1.59 -9.81
CA TYR A 120 -15.42 -0.77 -8.72
C TYR A 120 -14.65 0.56 -8.55
N LEU A 121 -13.42 0.68 -9.07
CA LEU A 121 -12.57 1.87 -8.93
C LEU A 121 -12.77 2.92 -10.05
N GLY A 122 -13.79 2.76 -10.90
CA GLY A 122 -14.11 3.69 -12.00
C GLY A 122 -14.33 5.13 -11.56
N THR A 123 -14.79 5.34 -10.32
CA THR A 123 -14.96 6.67 -9.70
C THR A 123 -13.61 7.37 -9.51
N ILE A 124 -12.61 6.67 -8.98
CA ILE A 124 -11.25 7.22 -8.79
C ILE A 124 -10.66 7.62 -10.13
N ARG A 125 -10.79 6.76 -11.14
CA ARG A 125 -10.30 7.03 -12.51
C ARG A 125 -11.00 8.23 -13.15
N THR A 126 -12.27 8.46 -12.81
CA THR A 126 -13.00 9.65 -13.25
C THR A 126 -12.52 10.90 -12.52
N TRP A 127 -12.24 10.80 -11.22
CA TRP A 127 -11.74 11.91 -10.42
C TRP A 127 -10.34 12.33 -10.84
N SER A 128 -9.43 11.39 -11.16
CA SER A 128 -8.09 11.74 -11.64
C SER A 128 -8.12 12.66 -12.86
N LYS A 129 -9.11 12.50 -13.76
CA LYS A 129 -9.29 13.35 -14.95
C LYS A 129 -9.91 14.72 -14.66
N LYS A 130 -10.59 14.88 -13.53
CA LYS A 130 -11.39 16.08 -13.19
C LYS A 130 -11.00 16.73 -11.86
N GLN A 131 -9.90 16.28 -11.24
CA GLN A 131 -9.58 16.54 -9.85
C GLN A 131 -9.49 18.02 -9.49
N ASP A 132 -8.89 18.87 -10.34
CA ASP A 132 -8.68 20.28 -10.01
C ASP A 132 -10.03 20.97 -9.85
N ARG A 133 -10.94 20.70 -10.79
CA ARG A 133 -12.32 21.21 -10.71
C ARG A 133 -13.09 20.59 -9.55
N LEU A 134 -12.96 19.29 -9.29
CA LEU A 134 -13.67 18.62 -8.20
C LEU A 134 -13.21 19.10 -6.82
N LYS A 135 -11.90 19.29 -6.66
CA LYS A 135 -11.26 19.81 -5.46
C LYS A 135 -11.68 21.26 -5.21
N MET A 136 -11.72 22.11 -6.24
CA MET A 136 -12.19 23.50 -6.08
C MET A 136 -13.67 23.59 -5.71
N ARG A 137 -14.53 22.72 -6.27
CA ARG A 137 -15.98 22.73 -6.01
C ARG A 137 -16.39 22.48 -4.56
N GLY A 138 -15.53 21.91 -3.71
CA GLY A 138 -15.81 21.78 -2.28
C GLY A 138 -15.41 23.00 -1.44
N PHE A 139 -14.57 23.89 -1.97
CA PHE A 139 -14.00 25.02 -1.23
C PHE A 139 -14.47 26.38 -1.75
N TYR A 140 -14.85 26.49 -3.03
CA TYR A 140 -15.11 27.75 -3.70
C TYR A 140 -16.51 27.79 -4.33
N VAL A 141 -17.05 29.01 -4.42
CA VAL A 141 -18.23 29.32 -5.24
C VAL A 141 -17.75 29.65 -6.65
N GLU A 142 -18.32 28.99 -7.66
CA GLU A 142 -17.97 29.18 -9.07
C GLU A 142 -19.18 29.61 -9.90
N LEU A 143 -18.95 30.02 -11.14
CA LEU A 143 -19.99 30.19 -12.15
C LEU A 143 -19.95 29.03 -13.15
N SER A 144 -21.11 28.51 -13.50
CA SER A 144 -21.25 27.53 -14.57
C SER A 144 -20.97 28.16 -15.94
N LYS A 145 -20.87 27.34 -17.00
CA LYS A 145 -20.73 27.84 -18.38
C LYS A 145 -21.93 28.68 -18.84
N SER A 146 -23.09 28.53 -18.21
CA SER A 146 -24.29 29.35 -18.44
C SER A 146 -24.38 30.57 -17.51
N GLY A 147 -23.39 30.78 -16.64
CA GLY A 147 -23.37 31.91 -15.69
C GLY A 147 -24.15 31.67 -14.40
N GLU A 148 -24.58 30.44 -14.12
CA GLU A 148 -25.27 30.08 -12.88
C GLU A 148 -24.27 29.95 -11.72
N VAL A 149 -24.64 30.45 -10.54
CA VAL A 149 -23.84 30.28 -9.32
C VAL A 149 -23.85 28.81 -8.94
N MET A 150 -22.68 28.20 -8.87
CA MET A 150 -22.45 26.84 -8.42
C MET A 150 -21.86 26.89 -7.01
N ALA A 151 -22.65 26.45 -6.03
CA ALA A 151 -22.20 26.37 -4.65
C ALA A 151 -21.71 24.95 -4.30
N PRO A 152 -20.89 24.78 -3.25
CA PRO A 152 -20.50 23.48 -2.74
C PRO A 152 -21.64 22.61 -2.22
N THR A 153 -22.92 22.95 -2.39
CA THR A 153 -24.07 22.13 -1.98
C THR A 153 -24.66 21.29 -3.12
N ASP A 154 -24.24 21.52 -4.36
CA ASP A 154 -24.97 21.04 -5.54
C ASP A 154 -24.53 19.66 -6.07
N VAL A 155 -23.96 18.78 -5.24
CA VAL A 155 -23.55 17.41 -5.66
C VAL A 155 -23.93 16.37 -4.61
N VAL A 156 -24.67 15.33 -5.03
CA VAL A 156 -25.42 14.43 -4.12
C VAL A 156 -24.90 12.98 -4.13
N ASP A 157 -23.76 12.70 -4.76
CA ASP A 157 -23.24 11.32 -4.84
C ASP A 157 -22.48 10.90 -3.56
N GLU A 158 -23.23 10.67 -2.49
CA GLU A 158 -22.76 10.39 -1.14
C GLU A 158 -22.32 8.93 -0.93
N ALA A 159 -23.13 7.96 -1.38
CA ALA A 159 -22.84 6.53 -1.21
C ALA A 159 -21.55 6.11 -1.93
N THR A 160 -21.38 6.54 -3.19
CA THR A 160 -20.15 6.27 -3.96
C THR A 160 -18.92 6.92 -3.33
N LEU A 161 -19.09 8.08 -2.66
CA LEU A 161 -17.99 8.76 -1.98
C LEU A 161 -17.58 8.04 -0.69
N PHE A 162 -18.55 7.52 0.06
CA PHE A 162 -18.28 6.71 1.26
C PHE A 162 -17.42 5.48 0.93
N ASP A 163 -17.79 4.75 -0.13
CA ASP A 163 -17.06 3.55 -0.57
C ASP A 163 -15.64 3.88 -1.03
N VAL A 164 -15.46 4.97 -1.78
CA VAL A 164 -14.13 5.43 -2.21
C VAL A 164 -13.27 5.81 -1.01
N ILE A 165 -13.79 6.57 -0.04
CA ILE A 165 -13.02 6.95 1.15
C ILE A 165 -12.60 5.71 1.92
N SER A 166 -13.53 4.75 2.12
CA SER A 166 -13.27 3.51 2.85
C SER A 166 -12.15 2.70 2.19
N ARG A 167 -12.13 2.62 0.85
CA ARG A 167 -11.09 1.88 0.11
C ARG A 167 -9.72 2.56 0.18
N VAL A 168 -9.68 3.88 -0.02
CA VAL A 168 -8.42 4.65 0.05
C VAL A 168 -7.84 4.61 1.47
N HIS A 169 -8.70 4.52 2.49
CA HIS A 169 -8.26 4.39 3.87
C HIS A 169 -7.38 3.17 4.13
N GLN A 170 -7.61 2.07 3.41
CA GLN A 170 -6.89 0.81 3.60
C GLN A 170 -5.44 0.87 3.10
N ILE A 171 -5.09 1.84 2.26
CA ILE A 171 -3.76 1.96 1.65
C ILE A 171 -2.66 2.04 2.71
N GLY A 172 -2.88 2.79 3.79
CA GLY A 172 -1.89 2.91 4.86
C GLY A 172 -1.49 1.56 5.42
N TRP A 173 -2.47 0.70 5.67
CA TRP A 173 -2.23 -0.62 6.26
C TRP A 173 -1.61 -1.56 5.22
N GLN A 174 -2.11 -1.54 3.99
CA GLN A 174 -1.53 -2.31 2.88
C GLN A 174 -0.04 -1.98 2.69
N LEU A 175 0.33 -0.70 2.76
CA LEU A 175 1.74 -0.30 2.67
C LEU A 175 2.55 -0.84 3.83
N ARG A 176 2.05 -0.76 5.07
CA ARG A 176 2.75 -1.30 6.25
C ARG A 176 2.92 -2.80 6.24
N LEU A 177 1.90 -3.53 5.77
CA LEU A 177 2.02 -4.95 5.49
C LEU A 177 3.08 -5.21 4.41
N GLY A 178 3.09 -4.39 3.36
CA GLY A 178 4.12 -4.42 2.33
C GLY A 178 5.53 -4.20 2.88
N GLU A 179 5.72 -3.25 3.80
CA GLU A 179 7.03 -3.04 4.46
C GLU A 179 7.50 -4.31 5.18
N HIS A 180 6.59 -5.01 5.87
CA HIS A 180 6.91 -6.27 6.55
C HIS A 180 7.27 -7.39 5.55
N ILE A 181 6.45 -7.58 4.52
CA ILE A 181 6.65 -8.61 3.49
C ILE A 181 7.97 -8.38 2.76
N GLU A 182 8.23 -7.15 2.30
CA GLU A 182 9.45 -6.83 1.58
C GLU A 182 10.68 -6.81 2.48
N GLY A 183 10.54 -6.37 3.75
CA GLY A 183 11.61 -6.49 4.74
C GLY A 183 12.02 -7.94 4.98
N LYS A 184 11.05 -8.85 5.10
CA LYS A 184 11.32 -10.28 5.22
C LYS A 184 12.02 -10.83 3.98
N ARG A 185 11.55 -10.50 2.78
CA ARG A 185 12.20 -10.92 1.53
C ARG A 185 13.63 -10.39 1.40
N GLN A 186 13.88 -9.15 1.83
CA GLN A 186 15.21 -8.55 1.89
C GLN A 186 16.14 -9.30 2.85
N ASP A 187 15.64 -9.65 4.04
CA ASP A 187 16.38 -10.44 5.03
C ASP A 187 16.71 -11.85 4.50
N GLU A 188 15.73 -12.52 3.87
CA GLU A 188 15.89 -13.84 3.26
C GLU A 188 16.89 -13.82 2.09
N GLN A 189 16.85 -12.78 1.26
CA GLN A 189 17.79 -12.60 0.16
C GLN A 189 19.24 -12.47 0.66
N GLU A 190 19.49 -11.64 1.68
CA GLU A 190 20.85 -11.46 2.22
C GLU A 190 21.35 -12.68 2.99
N ALA A 191 20.46 -13.41 3.67
CA ALA A 191 20.83 -14.62 4.40
C ALA A 191 21.14 -15.77 3.43
N GLY A 192 20.39 -15.86 2.33
CA GLY A 192 20.38 -17.06 1.49
C GLY A 192 19.74 -18.25 2.20
N THR A 193 19.88 -19.43 1.60
CA THR A 193 19.39 -20.69 2.16
C THR A 193 20.58 -21.52 2.64
N PRO A 194 20.70 -21.80 3.95
CA PRO A 194 21.80 -22.63 4.43
C PRO A 194 21.69 -24.06 3.89
N PRO A 195 22.83 -24.79 3.76
CA PRO A 195 22.82 -26.22 3.50
C PRO A 195 21.91 -26.98 4.47
N VAL A 196 21.07 -27.87 3.94
CA VAL A 196 20.26 -28.77 4.77
C VAL A 196 21.17 -29.77 5.47
N THR A 197 20.94 -30.01 6.77
CA THR A 197 21.77 -30.93 7.56
C THR A 197 21.50 -32.39 7.17
N ASN A 198 22.50 -33.26 7.32
CA ASN A 198 22.38 -34.68 6.94
C ASN A 198 21.20 -35.40 7.64
N ASP A 199 20.81 -34.96 8.84
CA ASP A 199 19.70 -35.56 9.59
C ASP A 199 18.34 -35.21 8.96
N ASP A 200 18.18 -33.99 8.43
CA ASP A 200 16.97 -33.54 7.74
C ASP A 200 16.90 -34.12 6.30
N MET A 201 18.05 -34.40 5.68
CA MET A 201 18.14 -35.06 4.37
C MET A 201 17.67 -36.53 4.40
N GLY A 202 17.79 -37.20 5.55
CA GLY A 202 17.36 -38.60 5.72
C GLY A 202 15.84 -38.82 5.61
N LEU A 203 15.04 -37.75 5.67
CA LEU A 203 13.61 -37.75 5.35
C LEU A 203 13.36 -37.71 3.83
N PHE A 204 14.18 -36.97 3.07
CA PHE A 204 14.08 -36.88 1.61
C PHE A 204 14.49 -38.18 0.91
N ASP A 205 15.52 -38.86 1.41
CA ASP A 205 16.07 -40.10 0.85
C ASP A 205 15.03 -41.24 0.81
N ARG A 206 14.14 -41.30 1.80
CA ARG A 206 13.06 -42.32 1.86
C ARG A 206 11.93 -42.10 0.84
N THR A 207 11.84 -40.89 0.29
CA THR A 207 10.81 -40.50 -0.70
C THR A 207 11.28 -40.78 -2.13
N LEU A 208 12.59 -40.75 -2.37
CA LEU A 208 13.23 -41.00 -3.66
C LEU A 208 13.11 -42.47 -4.11
N ASP A 209 13.10 -43.41 -3.16
CA ASP A 209 12.97 -44.86 -3.42
C ASP A 209 11.57 -45.30 -3.89
N ALA A 210 10.59 -44.39 -3.99
CA ALA A 210 9.19 -44.71 -4.27
C ALA A 210 8.70 -44.34 -5.68
N THR A 211 9.56 -43.83 -6.58
CA THR A 211 9.12 -43.35 -7.90
C THR A 211 9.89 -43.99 -9.06
N ASP A 212 9.17 -44.68 -9.96
CA ASP A 212 9.72 -45.37 -11.14
C ASP A 212 9.99 -44.42 -12.34
N ASP A 213 9.85 -43.10 -12.17
CA ASP A 213 10.07 -42.11 -13.24
C ASP A 213 11.53 -41.63 -13.27
N PRO A 214 12.30 -41.92 -14.34
CA PRO A 214 13.70 -41.52 -14.46
C PRO A 214 13.92 -40.00 -14.56
N GLU A 215 12.98 -39.26 -15.14
CA GLU A 215 13.10 -37.81 -15.31
C GLU A 215 12.85 -37.09 -13.98
N LEU A 216 11.84 -37.53 -13.24
CA LEU A 216 11.56 -37.04 -11.89
C LEU A 216 12.72 -37.34 -10.94
N THR A 217 13.31 -38.54 -11.02
CA THR A 217 14.48 -38.93 -10.22
C THR A 217 15.69 -38.02 -10.49
N ARG A 218 15.92 -37.62 -11.75
CA ARG A 218 16.98 -36.66 -12.10
C ARG A 218 16.71 -35.29 -11.47
N ILE A 219 15.50 -34.75 -11.66
CA ILE A 219 15.10 -33.45 -11.10
C ILE A 219 15.25 -33.45 -9.57
N MET A 220 14.80 -34.51 -8.90
CA MET A 220 14.89 -34.61 -7.45
C MET A 220 16.34 -34.70 -6.95
N ARG A 221 17.24 -35.39 -7.66
CA ARG A 221 18.68 -35.38 -7.34
C ARG A 221 19.32 -34.00 -7.52
N GLU A 222 18.94 -33.26 -8.57
CA GLU A 222 19.40 -31.88 -8.77
C GLU A 222 18.93 -30.97 -7.64
N VAL A 223 17.67 -31.11 -7.21
CA VAL A 223 17.10 -30.40 -6.05
C VAL A 223 17.83 -30.79 -4.76
N GLU A 224 18.10 -32.09 -4.55
CA GLU A 224 18.82 -32.60 -3.39
C GLU A 224 20.25 -32.02 -3.32
N GLU A 225 20.95 -32.00 -4.45
CA GLU A 225 22.31 -31.45 -4.54
C GLU A 225 22.31 -29.92 -4.34
N GLN A 226 21.24 -29.22 -4.74
CA GLN A 226 21.05 -27.81 -4.42
C GLN A 226 20.77 -27.60 -2.92
N MET A 227 19.92 -28.42 -2.30
CA MET A 227 19.63 -28.37 -0.86
C MET A 227 20.88 -28.62 -0.01
N ARG A 228 21.73 -29.56 -0.41
CA ARG A 228 23.02 -29.84 0.26
C ARG A 228 24.04 -28.72 0.10
N ARG A 229 24.00 -27.97 -1.00
CA ARG A 229 24.90 -26.82 -1.22
C ARG A 229 24.39 -25.55 -0.56
N GLY A 230 23.08 -25.44 -0.36
CA GLY A 230 22.44 -24.18 -0.03
C GLY A 230 22.55 -23.17 -1.18
N THR A 231 21.99 -21.98 -0.97
CA THR A 231 22.13 -20.84 -1.88
C THR A 231 22.77 -19.70 -1.10
N PRO A 232 23.94 -19.17 -1.54
CA PRO A 232 24.55 -18.04 -0.86
C PRO A 232 23.63 -16.82 -0.94
N GLY A 233 23.60 -16.05 0.14
CA GLY A 233 22.87 -14.78 0.16
C GLY A 233 23.46 -13.75 -0.79
N VAL A 234 22.63 -12.81 -1.21
CA VAL A 234 23.01 -11.70 -2.09
C VAL A 234 22.90 -10.39 -1.30
N PRO A 235 23.99 -9.63 -1.14
CA PRO A 235 23.96 -8.37 -0.41
C PRO A 235 23.04 -7.35 -1.08
N LEU A 236 22.41 -6.48 -0.28
CA LEU A 236 21.60 -5.39 -0.80
C LEU A 236 22.48 -4.17 -1.08
N ASN A 237 22.49 -3.73 -2.33
CA ASN A 237 23.31 -2.61 -2.82
C ASN A 237 23.18 -1.34 -1.96
N ASN A 238 21.95 -0.92 -1.69
CA ASN A 238 21.65 0.23 -0.82
C ASN A 238 20.94 -0.22 0.46
N ALA A 239 21.57 -1.13 1.22
CA ALA A 239 21.01 -1.76 2.43
C ALA A 239 20.45 -0.76 3.47
N ALA A 240 20.92 0.49 3.49
CA ALA A 240 20.42 1.52 4.40
C ALA A 240 18.92 1.85 4.17
N TYR A 241 18.37 1.61 2.97
CA TYR A 241 16.95 1.80 2.66
C TYR A 241 16.06 0.59 2.98
N ARG A 242 16.61 -0.52 3.48
CA ARG A 242 15.84 -1.73 3.82
C ARG A 242 14.70 -1.44 4.80
N PHE A 243 13.65 -2.28 4.78
CA PHE A 243 12.52 -2.12 5.69
C PHE A 243 12.81 -2.61 7.11
N ASN A 244 13.68 -3.62 7.26
CA ASN A 244 14.09 -4.18 8.55
C ASN A 244 15.54 -3.80 8.87
N PRO A 245 15.83 -2.69 9.58
CA PRO A 245 17.21 -2.37 9.92
C PRO A 245 17.86 -3.48 10.80
N PRO A 246 19.18 -3.67 10.72
CA PRO A 246 19.87 -4.71 11.50
C PRO A 246 19.72 -4.46 13.01
N GLY A 247 19.56 -5.54 13.79
CA GLY A 247 19.52 -5.47 15.26
C GLY A 247 18.23 -4.90 15.86
N VAL A 248 17.19 -4.70 15.06
CA VAL A 248 15.89 -4.21 15.54
C VAL A 248 14.86 -5.33 15.60
N ASP A 249 13.87 -5.20 16.48
CA ASP A 249 12.77 -6.16 16.62
C ASP A 249 12.10 -6.44 15.27
N ARG A 250 11.85 -7.73 15.00
CA ARG A 250 11.23 -8.25 13.77
C ARG A 250 9.81 -8.77 14.02
N SER A 251 9.26 -8.53 15.23
CA SER A 251 7.88 -8.85 15.53
C SER A 251 6.93 -8.14 14.55
N ALA A 252 5.84 -8.83 14.19
CA ALA A 252 4.77 -8.25 13.36
C ALA A 252 4.13 -6.99 13.99
N PHE A 253 4.39 -6.80 15.28
CA PHE A 253 3.82 -5.77 16.14
C PHE A 253 4.71 -4.54 16.33
N ARG A 254 5.97 -4.55 15.85
CA ARG A 254 6.88 -3.40 15.99
C ARG A 254 6.32 -2.10 15.43
N ASN A 255 5.49 -2.19 14.41
CA ASN A 255 4.90 -1.03 13.75
C ASN A 255 3.49 -0.70 14.26
N LEU A 256 2.98 -1.40 15.28
CA LEU A 256 1.79 -0.93 16.01
C LEU A 256 2.03 0.52 16.45
N ASP A 257 1.00 1.34 16.35
CA ASP A 257 1.00 2.79 16.61
C ASP A 257 1.75 3.68 15.58
N LYS A 258 2.31 3.11 14.51
CA LYS A 258 2.82 3.92 13.40
C LYS A 258 1.69 4.41 12.48
N PRO A 259 1.88 5.56 11.80
CA PRO A 259 0.96 6.00 10.78
C PRO A 259 0.67 4.94 9.72
N GLY A 260 -0.58 4.78 9.30
CA GLY A 260 -1.02 3.75 8.36
C GLY A 260 -1.68 2.53 9.00
N TYR A 261 -1.68 2.35 10.31
CA TYR A 261 -2.42 1.27 10.99
C TYR A 261 -3.83 1.68 11.46
N GLU A 262 -4.27 2.91 11.20
CA GLU A 262 -5.51 3.49 11.72
C GLU A 262 -6.77 2.93 11.05
N ALA A 263 -6.63 2.30 9.88
CA ALA A 263 -7.72 1.60 9.19
C ALA A 263 -8.07 0.26 9.89
N GLU A 264 -7.06 -0.47 10.37
CA GLU A 264 -7.21 -1.72 11.13
C GLU A 264 -8.03 -1.48 12.40
N THR A 265 -7.75 -0.39 13.11
CA THR A 265 -8.48 -0.03 14.32
C THR A 265 -9.98 0.22 14.03
N ARG A 266 -10.31 0.84 12.89
CA ARG A 266 -11.72 1.17 12.56
C ARG A 266 -12.52 0.03 11.99
N GLU A 267 -11.97 -0.80 11.12
CA GLU A 267 -12.68 -1.98 10.62
C GLU A 267 -12.83 -3.04 11.73
N LEU A 268 -11.85 -3.19 12.62
CA LEU A 268 -12.01 -4.02 13.82
C LEU A 268 -13.05 -3.44 14.80
N ILE A 269 -13.11 -2.12 14.98
CA ILE A 269 -14.16 -1.46 15.77
C ILE A 269 -15.54 -1.63 15.11
N ARG A 270 -15.64 -1.44 13.79
CA ARG A 270 -16.88 -1.61 13.02
C ARG A 270 -17.38 -3.05 13.04
N LEU A 271 -16.48 -4.03 12.87
CA LEU A 271 -16.77 -5.45 13.02
C LEU A 271 -17.25 -5.76 14.44
N ARG A 272 -16.58 -5.23 15.46
CA ARG A 272 -17.03 -5.35 16.85
C ARG A 272 -18.45 -4.78 17.03
N GLU A 273 -18.71 -3.58 16.51
CA GLU A 273 -20.02 -2.94 16.59
C GLU A 273 -21.12 -3.65 15.78
N SER A 274 -20.78 -4.34 14.69
CA SER A 274 -21.73 -5.19 13.98
C SER A 274 -22.01 -6.48 14.75
N PHE A 275 -20.98 -7.11 15.33
CA PHE A 275 -21.15 -8.28 16.20
C PHE A 275 -21.99 -7.95 17.44
N ASP A 276 -21.81 -6.78 18.04
CA ASP A 276 -22.60 -6.33 19.20
C ASP A 276 -24.06 -6.02 18.83
N ARG A 277 -24.32 -5.54 17.60
CA ARG A 277 -25.67 -5.32 17.08
C ARG A 277 -26.40 -6.62 16.74
N ASP A 278 -25.69 -7.62 16.21
CA ASP A 278 -26.25 -8.93 15.87
C ASP A 278 -26.48 -9.81 17.11
N GLN A 279 -25.84 -9.50 18.24
CA GLN A 279 -26.02 -10.18 19.53
C GLN A 279 -27.09 -9.55 20.43
N CYS A 280 -27.69 -8.42 20.06
CA CYS A 280 -28.77 -7.80 20.81
C CYS A 280 -30.13 -8.29 20.25
N PRO A 281 -30.86 -9.20 20.93
CA PRO A 281 -32.17 -9.61 20.46
C PRO A 281 -33.08 -8.38 20.51
N LYS A 282 -33.83 -8.12 19.44
CA LYS A 282 -34.94 -7.16 19.49
C LYS A 282 -35.85 -7.58 20.65
N ALA A 283 -35.92 -6.74 21.68
CA ALA A 283 -36.94 -6.86 22.70
C ALA A 283 -38.27 -6.48 22.06
N ASP A 284 -39.13 -7.48 21.84
CA ASP A 284 -40.56 -7.31 21.61
C ASP A 284 -41.25 -6.77 22.87
#